data_AF-A0A376NSI1-F1
#
_entry.id   AF-A0A376NSI1-F1
#
_cell.length_a   1.000
_cell.length_b   1.000
_cell.length_c   1.000
_cell.angle_alpha   90.00
_cell.angle_beta   90.00
_cell.angle_gamma   90.00
#
_symmetry.space_group_name_H-M   'P 1'
#
loop_
_entity.id
_entity.type
_entity.pdbx_description
1 polymer ?
#
loop_
_entity_poly.entity_id
_entity_poly.type
_entity_poly.pdbx_seq_one_letter_code
_entity_poly.pdbx_strand_id
1 'polypeptide(L)'
;MPGHQTGAGDFAGLKADVVTYNQVTDVQILHDKGKLIPADWQSRLPNNSSPFYSTMGFLVRKGNPKNIHDWNDLVRSDVKLIFPNPKTSGNARYTYLAAWGRSG
;
A
#
# COMPACT_ATOMS: atom_id res chain seq x y z
N MET A 1 -27.85 32.11 2.62
CA MET A 1 -27.10 31.20 1.73
C MET A 1 -26.15 30.39 2.60
N PRO A 2 -26.29 29.06 2.73
CA PRO A 2 -25.55 28.31 3.74
C PRO A 2 -24.20 27.79 3.20
N GLY A 3 -23.13 28.17 3.92
CA GLY A 3 -22.12 27.26 4.45
C GLY A 3 -21.20 26.52 3.47
N HIS A 4 -20.06 27.13 3.14
CA HIS A 4 -18.85 26.39 2.77
C HIS A 4 -18.33 25.63 4.00
N GLN A 5 -18.49 24.30 4.03
CA GLN A 5 -17.66 23.41 4.82
C GLN A 5 -17.54 22.07 4.08
N THR A 6 -16.31 21.65 3.77
CA THR A 6 -15.76 20.32 4.08
C THR A 6 -14.33 20.23 3.57
N GLY A 7 -13.36 20.46 4.46
CA GLY A 7 -12.00 19.92 4.31
C GLY A 7 -11.94 18.58 5.04
N ALA A 8 -11.42 17.53 4.40
CA ALA A 8 -11.34 16.19 4.97
C ALA A 8 -10.09 16.06 5.84
N GLY A 9 -10.24 15.94 7.16
CA GLY A 9 -9.08 15.78 8.06
C GLY A 9 -8.45 14.39 7.98
N ASP A 10 -7.14 14.25 7.78
CA ASP A 10 -6.45 12.98 8.08
C ASP A 10 -6.62 12.65 9.57
N PHE A 11 -6.48 11.39 9.97
CA PHE A 11 -6.62 10.92 11.36
C PHE A 11 -5.73 11.67 12.38
N ALA A 12 -4.70 12.37 11.89
CA ALA A 12 -3.84 13.26 12.67
C ALA A 12 -4.37 14.71 12.81
N GLY A 13 -5.58 15.02 12.34
CA GLY A 13 -6.19 16.36 12.43
C GLY A 13 -5.75 17.34 11.33
N LEU A 14 -5.03 16.87 10.31
CA LEU A 14 -4.57 17.70 9.19
C LEU A 14 -5.67 17.80 8.13
N LYS A 15 -6.17 19.00 7.85
CA LYS A 15 -7.15 19.22 6.77
C LYS A 15 -6.50 18.90 5.41
N ALA A 16 -7.08 17.95 4.69
CA ALA A 16 -6.72 17.56 3.34
C ALA A 16 -7.95 17.65 2.43
N ASP A 17 -7.77 18.11 1.19
CA ASP A 17 -8.84 18.15 0.20
C ASP A 17 -8.84 16.89 -0.68
N VAL A 18 -7.67 16.26 -0.83
CA VAL A 18 -7.46 15.02 -1.59
C VAL A 18 -6.49 14.14 -0.80
N VAL A 19 -6.75 12.84 -0.82
CA VAL A 19 -5.88 11.82 -0.22
C VAL A 19 -5.46 10.79 -1.27
N THR A 20 -4.20 10.37 -1.25
CA THR A 20 -3.66 9.33 -2.13
C THR A 20 -2.95 8.27 -1.29
N TYR A 21 -3.71 7.27 -0.85
CA TYR A 21 -3.19 6.16 -0.03
C TYR A 21 -2.85 4.93 -0.88
N ASN A 22 -1.98 4.07 -0.33
CA ASN A 22 -1.52 2.85 -0.98
C ASN A 22 -2.48 1.66 -0.85
N GLN A 23 -3.34 1.64 0.19
CA GLN A 23 -4.26 0.52 0.46
C GLN A 23 -5.70 1.02 0.61
N VAL A 24 -6.65 0.24 0.08
CA VAL A 24 -8.10 0.48 0.17
C VAL A 24 -8.55 0.61 1.63
N THR A 25 -7.95 -0.17 2.54
CA THR A 25 -8.27 -0.13 3.97
C THR A 25 -7.98 1.23 4.61
N ASP A 26 -6.89 1.90 4.20
CA ASP A 26 -6.52 3.20 4.77
C ASP A 26 -7.54 4.28 4.37
N VAL A 27 -8.04 4.21 3.13
CA VAL A 27 -9.12 5.08 2.65
C VAL A 27 -10.44 4.74 3.34
N GLN A 28 -10.76 3.45 3.50
CA GLN A 28 -12.01 3.01 4.12
C GLN A 28 -12.14 3.48 5.57
N ILE A 29 -11.04 3.54 6.33
CA ILE A 29 -11.07 4.03 7.71
C ILE A 29 -11.56 5.49 7.74
N LEU A 30 -11.22 6.34 6.75
CA LEU A 30 -11.74 7.73 6.68
C LEU A 30 -13.27 7.79 6.62
N HIS A 31 -13.90 6.83 5.97
CA HIS A 31 -15.36 6.69 6.00
C HIS A 31 -15.85 6.13 7.34
N ASP A 32 -15.27 5.02 7.79
CA ASP A 32 -15.78 4.26 8.94
C ASP A 32 -15.68 5.06 10.24
N LYS A 33 -14.52 5.69 10.48
CA LYS A 33 -14.20 6.38 11.73
C LYS A 33 -14.36 7.90 11.65
N GLY A 34 -14.12 8.49 10.48
CA GLY A 34 -14.15 9.94 10.31
C GLY A 34 -15.43 10.47 9.66
N LYS A 35 -16.18 9.63 8.93
CA LYS A 35 -17.28 10.04 8.04
C LYS A 35 -16.88 11.15 7.07
N LEU A 36 -15.60 11.16 6.68
CA LEU A 36 -14.99 12.25 5.89
C LEU A 36 -15.17 12.07 4.38
N ILE A 37 -15.46 10.85 3.95
CA ILE A 37 -15.74 10.51 2.55
C ILE A 37 -17.03 9.67 2.48
N PRO A 38 -17.78 9.70 1.36
CA PRO A 38 -18.98 8.89 1.17
C PRO A 38 -18.71 7.38 1.23
N ALA A 39 -19.74 6.58 1.55
CA ALA A 39 -19.62 5.13 1.63
C ALA A 39 -19.28 4.47 0.29
N ASP A 40 -19.69 5.08 -0.81
CA ASP A 40 -19.49 4.63 -2.18
C ASP A 40 -18.20 5.19 -2.81
N TRP A 41 -17.27 5.73 -2.01
CA TRP A 41 -16.06 6.42 -2.50
C TRP A 41 -15.28 5.63 -3.56
N GLN A 42 -15.25 4.30 -3.44
CA GLN A 42 -14.48 3.42 -4.30
C GLN A 42 -15.03 3.38 -5.73
N SER A 43 -16.34 3.55 -5.93
CA SER A 43 -16.97 3.52 -7.26
C SER A 43 -17.09 4.90 -7.93
N ARG A 44 -16.69 5.97 -7.24
CA ARG A 44 -16.88 7.36 -7.72
C ARG A 44 -15.92 7.75 -8.85
N LEU A 45 -14.82 7.02 -9.03
CA LEU A 45 -13.87 7.18 -10.12
C LEU A 45 -13.61 5.83 -10.81
N PRO A 46 -13.17 5.84 -12.08
CA PRO A 46 -12.81 4.62 -12.80
C PRO A 46 -11.80 3.76 -12.04
N ASN A 47 -11.76 2.46 -12.35
CA ASN A 47 -10.79 1.50 -11.80
C ASN A 47 -10.81 1.43 -10.27
N ASN A 48 -12.00 1.50 -9.67
CA ASN A 48 -12.19 1.47 -8.21
C ASN A 48 -11.41 2.58 -7.48
N SER A 49 -11.40 3.79 -8.05
CA SER A 49 -10.63 4.94 -7.57
C SER A 49 -9.11 4.70 -7.48
N SER A 50 -8.58 3.77 -8.29
CA SER A 50 -7.15 3.48 -8.42
C SER A 50 -6.62 3.93 -9.79
N PRO A 51 -5.98 5.11 -9.88
CA PRO A 51 -5.48 5.63 -11.16
C PRO A 51 -4.24 4.87 -11.67
N PHE A 52 -3.52 4.16 -10.79
CA PHE A 52 -2.33 3.38 -11.13
C PHE A 52 -2.35 2.03 -10.42
N TYR A 53 -1.66 1.06 -11.01
CA TYR A 53 -1.32 -0.22 -10.37
C TYR A 53 0.19 -0.41 -10.47
N SER A 54 0.78 -1.05 -9.47
CA SER A 54 2.18 -1.42 -9.47
C SER A 54 2.32 -2.93 -9.40
N THR A 55 3.45 -3.43 -9.89
CA THR A 55 3.84 -4.83 -9.73
C THR A 55 5.05 -4.91 -8.81
N MET A 56 5.15 -5.99 -8.05
CA MET A 56 6.30 -6.24 -7.20
C MET A 56 7.49 -6.67 -8.07
N GLY A 57 8.67 -6.11 -7.82
CA GLY A 57 9.90 -6.48 -8.50
C GLY A 57 11.07 -6.55 -7.52
N PHE A 58 12.09 -7.34 -7.87
CA PHE A 58 13.33 -7.40 -7.10
C PHE A 58 14.31 -6.35 -7.58
N LEU A 59 14.83 -5.54 -6.65
CA LEU A 59 15.96 -4.66 -6.92
C LEU A 59 17.26 -5.35 -6.47
N VAL A 60 18.14 -5.65 -7.43
CA VAL A 60 19.43 -6.31 -7.17
C VAL A 60 20.60 -5.36 -7.44
N ARG A 61 21.77 -5.65 -6.88
CA ARG A 61 23.01 -4.93 -7.22
C ARG A 61 23.38 -5.17 -8.69
N LYS A 62 24.05 -4.20 -9.31
CA LYS A 62 24.52 -4.28 -10.71
C LYS A 62 25.24 -5.61 -10.97
N GLY A 63 24.90 -6.25 -12.09
CA GLY A 63 25.44 -7.55 -12.51
C GLY A 63 24.78 -8.76 -11.86
N ASN A 64 23.81 -8.57 -10.96
CA ASN A 64 23.10 -9.64 -10.26
C ASN A 64 24.06 -10.71 -9.68
N PRO A 65 24.98 -10.34 -8.76
CA PRO A 65 26.06 -11.22 -8.31
C PRO A 65 25.58 -12.48 -7.57
N LYS A 66 24.31 -12.50 -7.14
CA LYS A 66 23.67 -13.64 -6.48
C LYS A 66 22.74 -14.43 -7.41
N ASN A 67 22.62 -14.00 -8.67
CA ASN A 67 21.79 -14.63 -9.68
C ASN A 67 20.33 -14.82 -9.21
N ILE A 68 19.74 -13.77 -8.64
CA ILE A 68 18.35 -13.76 -8.15
C ILE A 68 17.41 -13.59 -9.33
N HIS A 69 16.48 -14.52 -9.50
CA HIS A 69 15.44 -14.50 -10.53
C HIS A 69 14.04 -14.74 -9.97
N ASP A 70 13.92 -15.47 -8.86
CA ASP A 70 12.63 -15.81 -8.27
C ASP A 70 12.62 -15.72 -6.73
N TRP A 71 11.47 -16.06 -6.14
CA TRP A 71 11.29 -16.07 -4.69
C TRP A 71 12.09 -17.16 -3.97
N ASN A 72 12.43 -18.26 -4.64
CA ASN A 72 13.23 -19.34 -4.05
C ASN A 72 14.68 -18.90 -3.87
N ASP A 73 15.18 -18.02 -4.74
CA ASP A 73 16.52 -17.46 -4.57
C ASP A 73 16.64 -16.63 -3.28
N LEU A 74 15.54 -16.06 -2.79
CA LEU A 74 15.53 -15.23 -1.58
C LEU A 74 15.73 -16.03 -0.28
N VAL A 75 15.48 -17.35 -0.28
CA VAL A 75 15.64 -18.21 0.91
C VAL A 75 17.03 -18.82 1.03
N ARG A 76 17.90 -18.60 0.05
CA ARG A 76 19.28 -19.09 0.06
C ARG A 76 20.07 -18.49 1.22
N SER A 77 20.90 -19.30 1.86
CA SER A 77 21.70 -18.91 3.04
C SER A 77 22.70 -17.78 2.77
N ASP A 78 23.09 -17.58 1.50
CA ASP A 78 24.03 -16.55 1.07
C ASP A 78 23.37 -15.24 0.63
N VAL A 79 22.04 -15.14 0.72
CA VAL A 79 21.23 -13.97 0.35
C VAL A 79 20.74 -13.26 1.61
N LYS A 80 21.07 -11.96 1.73
CA LYS A 80 20.61 -11.11 2.83
C LYS A 80 19.50 -10.18 2.34
N LEU A 81 18.30 -10.37 2.88
CA LEU A 81 17.13 -9.55 2.56
C LEU A 81 17.12 -8.25 3.37
N ILE A 82 16.77 -7.15 2.71
CA ILE A 82 16.53 -5.86 3.37
C ILE A 82 15.02 -5.61 3.29
N PHE A 83 14.32 -5.80 4.40
CA PHE A 83 12.90 -5.46 4.51
C PHE A 83 12.71 -4.13 5.26
N PRO A 84 11.80 -3.26 4.82
CA PRO A 84 11.33 -2.17 5.66
C PRO A 84 10.58 -2.73 6.87
N ASN A 85 10.67 -2.03 8.00
CA ASN A 85 10.05 -2.45 9.25
C ASN A 85 8.52 -2.68 9.07
N PRO A 86 7.99 -3.88 9.36
CA PRO A 86 6.58 -4.21 9.13
C PRO A 86 5.61 -3.44 10.02
N LYS A 87 6.09 -2.76 11.07
CA LYS A 87 5.23 -1.93 11.95
C LYS A 87 4.85 -0.58 11.35
N THR A 88 5.52 -0.11 10.29
CA THR A 88 5.34 1.26 9.76
C THR A 88 5.22 1.37 8.23
N SER A 89 5.36 0.28 7.47
CA SER A 89 5.32 0.31 6.00
C SER A 89 4.39 -0.76 5.40
N GLY A 90 3.42 -0.31 4.59
CA GLY A 90 2.45 -1.18 3.90
C GLY A 90 3.08 -2.21 2.94
N ASN A 91 4.30 -1.97 2.44
CA ASN A 91 4.99 -2.86 1.51
C ASN A 91 5.47 -4.18 2.16
N ALA A 92 5.64 -4.23 3.48
CA ALA A 92 6.07 -5.44 4.17
C ALA A 92 4.96 -6.52 4.28
N ARG A 93 3.69 -6.12 4.29
CA ARG A 93 2.54 -7.05 4.35
C ARG A 93 2.41 -7.86 3.07
N TYR A 94 2.66 -7.24 1.91
CA TYR A 94 2.66 -7.93 0.62
C TYR A 94 3.80 -8.93 0.50
N THR A 95 4.99 -8.64 1.04
CA THR A 95 6.08 -9.61 1.03
C THR A 95 5.82 -10.81 1.94
N TYR A 96 5.22 -10.61 3.12
CA TYR A 96 4.85 -11.73 3.99
C TYR A 96 3.79 -12.64 3.33
N LEU A 97 2.76 -12.06 2.70
CA LEU A 97 1.74 -12.83 1.97
C LEU A 97 2.31 -13.55 0.74
N ALA A 98 3.25 -12.92 0.01
CA ALA A 98 3.95 -13.57 -1.10
C ALA A 98 4.82 -14.76 -0.64
N ALA A 99 5.43 -14.67 0.55
CA ALA A 99 6.19 -15.77 1.14
C ALA A 99 5.27 -16.90 1.67
N TRP A 100 4.12 -16.56 2.27
CA TRP A 100 3.17 -17.53 2.85
C TRP A 100 2.33 -18.27 1.80
N GLY A 101 1.94 -17.60 0.71
CA GLY A 101 1.11 -18.17 -0.36
C GLY A 101 1.80 -19.26 -1.18
N ARG A 102 3.09 -19.53 -0.96
CA ARG A 102 3.87 -20.53 -1.71
C ARG A 102 4.34 -21.73 -0.87
N SER A 103 3.92 -21.83 0.38
CA SER A 103 4.08 -23.03 1.23
C SER A 103 2.88 -23.99 1.19
N GLY A 104 2.08 -23.94 0.10
CA GLY A 104 1.00 -24.89 -0.19
C GLY A 104 1.25 -25.61 -1.51
#